data_AF-A0A815KLI2-F1
#
_entry.id   AF-A0A815KLI2-F1
#
_cell.length_a   1.000
_cell.length_b   1.000
_cell.length_c   1.000
_cell.angle_alpha   90.00
_cell.angle_beta   90.00
_cell.angle_gamma   90.00
#
_symmetry.space_group_name_H-M   'P 1'
#
loop_
_entity.id
_entity.type
_entity.pdbx_description
1 polymer ?
#
loop_
_entity_poly.entity_id
_entity_poly.type
_entity_poly.pdbx_seq_one_letter_code
_entity_poly.pdbx_strand_id
1 'polypeptide(L)'
;MAEHKIKLQSNDGDIFDVEVEIAKLSITIKTMLEDLSMNEEEIIPLPNINSAIFKKVIQWTTHHKDDPPLPPEDDENREKNTNDISSWDQEFLKVDQGTLFELILAANYLDIKGLLDVTCASVANMIKGKTPEEIRRTFNIKNDFTPQEEEQIKKENEWCENK
;
A
#
# COMPACT_ATOMS: atom_id res chain seq x y z
N MET A 1 -13.38 -20.36 -20.56
CA MET A 1 -12.22 -21.08 -19.99
C MET A 1 -12.47 -21.14 -18.49
N ALA A 2 -12.23 -22.26 -17.82
CA ALA A 2 -12.47 -22.34 -16.38
C ALA A 2 -11.54 -21.35 -15.68
N GLU A 3 -12.09 -20.46 -14.86
CA GLU A 3 -11.31 -19.57 -13.99
C GLU A 3 -10.57 -20.44 -12.98
N HIS A 4 -9.26 -20.57 -13.14
CA HIS A 4 -8.41 -21.30 -12.21
C HIS A 4 -8.23 -20.45 -10.95
N LYS A 5 -8.64 -20.99 -9.80
CA LYS A 5 -8.67 -20.31 -8.50
C LYS A 5 -7.79 -21.02 -7.50
N ILE A 6 -7.23 -20.25 -6.57
CA ILE A 6 -6.43 -20.73 -5.44
C ILE A 6 -7.08 -20.34 -4.12
N LYS A 7 -6.75 -21.08 -3.06
CA LYS A 7 -7.26 -20.84 -1.72
C LYS A 7 -6.23 -20.11 -0.88
N LEU A 8 -6.58 -18.92 -0.42
CA LEU A 8 -5.75 -18.08 0.44
C LEU A 8 -6.44 -17.95 1.80
N GLN A 9 -5.74 -18.22 2.89
CA GLN A 9 -6.30 -18.11 4.24
C GLN A 9 -5.72 -16.91 4.98
N SER A 10 -6.57 -16.01 5.48
CA SER A 10 -6.14 -14.88 6.30
C SER A 10 -5.76 -15.31 7.72
N ASN A 11 -5.10 -14.42 8.48
CA ASN A 11 -4.67 -14.67 9.86
C ASN A 11 -5.84 -15.08 10.79
N ASP A 12 -7.02 -14.51 10.59
CA ASP A 12 -8.24 -14.79 11.35
C ASP A 12 -9.00 -16.04 10.88
N GLY A 13 -8.46 -16.77 9.90
CA GLY A 13 -8.88 -18.12 9.52
C GLY A 13 -9.87 -18.21 8.36
N ASP A 14 -10.38 -17.07 7.85
CA ASP A 14 -11.24 -17.08 6.66
C ASP A 14 -10.44 -17.51 5.42
N ILE A 15 -11.10 -18.27 4.56
CA ILE A 15 -10.53 -18.77 3.30
C ILE A 15 -11.18 -18.05 2.12
N PHE A 16 -10.35 -17.63 1.18
CA PHE A 16 -10.74 -16.89 -0.02
C PHE A 16 -10.37 -17.70 -1.26
N ASP A 17 -11.35 -17.95 -2.11
CA ASP A 17 -11.13 -18.48 -3.46
C ASP A 17 -10.85 -17.31 -4.41
N VAL A 18 -9.59 -17.14 -4.80
CA VAL A 18 -9.12 -16.01 -5.62
C VAL A 18 -8.64 -16.51 -6.98
N GLU A 19 -9.01 -15.82 -8.06
CA GLU A 19 -8.49 -16.12 -9.40
C GLU A 19 -6.96 -15.99 -9.43
N VAL A 20 -6.29 -16.95 -10.06
CA VAL A 20 -4.82 -16.96 -10.09
C VAL A 20 -4.24 -15.71 -10.76
N GLU A 21 -4.89 -15.18 -11.78
CA GLU A 21 -4.42 -13.94 -12.42
C GLU A 21 -4.50 -12.72 -11.49
N ILE A 22 -5.52 -12.66 -10.63
CA ILE A 22 -5.65 -11.63 -9.59
C ILE A 22 -4.58 -11.84 -8.50
N ALA A 23 -4.37 -13.09 -8.09
CA ALA A 23 -3.40 -13.43 -7.06
C ALA A 23 -1.94 -13.18 -7.51
N LYS A 24 -1.63 -13.34 -8.81
CA LYS A 24 -0.31 -13.09 -9.39
C LYS A 24 0.11 -11.62 -9.43
N LEU A 25 -0.79 -10.68 -9.13
CA LEU A 25 -0.42 -9.29 -8.87
C LEU A 25 0.45 -9.16 -7.60
N SER A 26 0.35 -10.13 -6.69
CA SER A 26 1.31 -10.31 -5.61
C SER A 26 2.52 -11.09 -6.13
N ILE A 27 3.70 -10.46 -6.08
CA ILE A 27 4.95 -11.14 -6.45
C ILE A 27 5.21 -12.30 -5.48
N THR A 28 4.92 -12.11 -4.19
CA THR A 28 5.06 -13.17 -3.17
C THR A 28 4.24 -14.41 -3.52
N ILE A 29 2.95 -14.24 -3.83
CA ILE A 29 2.08 -15.37 -4.18
C ILE A 29 2.50 -15.98 -5.52
N LYS A 30 2.83 -15.14 -6.51
CA LYS A 30 3.31 -15.61 -7.81
C LYS A 30 4.53 -16.53 -7.67
N THR A 31 5.56 -16.10 -6.93
CA THR A 31 6.76 -16.90 -6.69
C THR A 31 6.43 -18.21 -5.96
N MET A 32 5.54 -18.17 -4.96
CA MET A 32 5.10 -19.40 -4.27
C MET A 32 4.44 -20.40 -5.22
N LEU A 33 3.58 -19.94 -6.13
CA LEU A 33 2.90 -20.82 -7.10
C LEU A 33 3.88 -21.41 -8.12
N GLU A 34 4.83 -20.61 -8.61
CA GLU A 34 5.81 -21.02 -9.61
C GLU A 34 6.85 -22.01 -9.04
N ASP A 35 7.30 -21.80 -7.80
CA ASP A 35 8.38 -22.57 -7.20
C ASP A 35 7.90 -23.87 -6.52
N LEU A 36 6.68 -23.89 -5.97
CA LEU A 36 6.21 -24.98 -5.11
C LEU A 36 5.37 -26.04 -5.83
N SER A 37 5.06 -25.88 -7.13
CA SER A 37 4.21 -26.82 -7.89
C SER A 37 2.93 -27.19 -7.12
N MET A 38 2.27 -26.18 -6.54
CA MET A 38 1.16 -26.38 -5.62
C MET A 38 -0.05 -27.01 -6.31
N ASN A 39 -0.74 -27.92 -5.61
CA ASN A 39 -2.01 -28.45 -6.08
C ASN A 39 -3.14 -27.45 -5.85
N GLU A 40 -4.16 -27.43 -6.72
CA GLU A 40 -5.32 -26.53 -6.64
C GLU A 40 -6.09 -26.59 -5.30
N GLU A 41 -5.93 -27.66 -4.53
CA GLU A 41 -6.63 -27.86 -3.25
C GLU A 41 -5.85 -27.32 -2.04
N GLU A 42 -4.58 -26.95 -2.20
CA GLU A 42 -3.74 -26.49 -1.11
C GLU A 42 -4.07 -25.06 -0.69
N ILE A 43 -4.13 -24.81 0.62
CA ILE A 43 -4.45 -23.51 1.19
C ILE A 43 -3.14 -22.80 1.51
N ILE A 44 -2.93 -21.62 0.92
CA ILE A 44 -1.78 -20.77 1.22
C ILE A 44 -2.13 -19.87 2.41
N PRO A 45 -1.44 -20.00 3.56
CA PRO A 45 -1.69 -19.14 4.71
C PRO A 45 -1.04 -17.76 4.54
N LEU A 46 -1.78 -16.72 4.87
CA LEU A 46 -1.37 -15.31 4.90
C LEU A 46 -1.40 -14.81 6.37
N PRO A 47 -0.42 -15.19 7.21
CA PRO A 47 -0.46 -14.95 8.64
C PRO A 47 -0.35 -13.47 9.03
N ASN A 48 -0.03 -12.56 8.12
CA ASN A 48 0.16 -11.14 8.44
C ASN A 48 -1.00 -10.23 7.97
N ILE A 49 -2.11 -10.82 7.50
CA ILE A 49 -3.23 -10.06 6.96
C ILE A 49 -4.54 -10.63 7.51
N ASN A 50 -5.38 -9.78 8.09
CA ASN A 50 -6.74 -10.15 8.50
C ASN A 50 -7.71 -10.15 7.30
N SER A 51 -8.89 -10.73 7.49
CA SER A 51 -9.90 -10.85 6.44
C SER A 51 -10.39 -9.53 5.87
N ALA A 52 -10.54 -8.51 6.71
CA ALA A 52 -11.09 -7.22 6.31
C ALA A 52 -10.14 -6.49 5.35
N ILE A 53 -8.84 -6.51 5.66
CA ILE A 53 -7.79 -5.95 4.82
C ILE A 53 -7.61 -6.79 3.57
N PHE A 54 -7.61 -8.10 3.69
CA PHE A 54 -7.42 -8.97 2.54
C PHE A 54 -8.55 -8.83 1.50
N LYS A 55 -9.80 -8.63 1.93
CA LYS A 55 -10.91 -8.29 1.03
C LYS A 55 -10.66 -7.01 0.22
N LYS A 56 -10.07 -5.99 0.85
CA LYS A 56 -9.70 -4.74 0.16
C LYS A 56 -8.54 -4.94 -0.80
N VAL A 57 -7.55 -5.75 -0.43
CA VAL A 57 -6.45 -6.13 -1.33
C VAL A 57 -7.00 -6.81 -2.58
N ILE A 58 -7.87 -7.83 -2.41
CA ILE A 58 -8.53 -8.51 -3.54
C ILE A 58 -9.32 -7.52 -4.39
N GLN A 59 -10.07 -6.60 -3.78
CA GLN A 59 -10.83 -5.58 -4.52
C GLN A 59 -9.90 -4.73 -5.39
N TRP A 60 -8.77 -4.28 -4.85
CA TRP A 60 -7.80 -3.47 -5.57
C TRP A 60 -7.15 -4.24 -6.72
N THR A 61 -6.66 -5.45 -6.47
CA THR A 61 -6.02 -6.27 -7.50
C THR A 61 -7.01 -6.71 -8.58
N THR A 62 -8.28 -6.92 -8.24
CA THR A 62 -9.33 -7.21 -9.24
C THR A 62 -9.54 -6.04 -10.19
N HIS A 63 -9.50 -4.79 -9.68
CA HIS A 63 -9.65 -3.60 -10.52
C HIS A 63 -8.44 -3.39 -11.44
N HIS A 64 -7.23 -3.60 -10.93
CA HIS A 64 -5.98 -3.28 -11.62
C HIS A 64 -5.34 -4.48 -12.34
N LYS A 65 -6.04 -5.61 -12.46
CA LYS A 65 -5.46 -6.83 -13.07
C LYS A 65 -5.10 -6.68 -14.56
N ASP A 66 -5.77 -5.77 -15.25
CA ASP A 66 -5.62 -5.52 -16.68
C ASP A 66 -4.79 -4.25 -16.97
N ASP A 67 -4.23 -3.62 -15.93
CA ASP A 67 -3.41 -2.42 -16.07
C ASP A 67 -2.05 -2.74 -16.71
N PRO A 68 -1.46 -1.79 -17.44
CA PRO A 68 -0.12 -1.97 -17.97
C PRO A 68 0.88 -2.20 -16.82
N PRO A 69 1.87 -3.09 -17.03
CA PRO A 69 2.88 -3.35 -16.00
C PRO A 69 3.59 -2.06 -15.62
N LEU A 70 3.81 -1.89 -14.31
CA LEU A 70 4.53 -0.74 -13.80
C LEU A 70 5.92 -0.66 -14.43
N PRO A 71 6.40 0.55 -14.78
CA PRO A 71 7.76 0.72 -15.28
C PRO A 71 8.80 0.21 -14.26
N PRO A 72 9.99 -0.18 -14.74
CA PRO A 72 11.09 -0.61 -13.89
C PRO A 72 11.41 0.41 -12.78
N GLU A 73 11.94 -0.05 -11.65
CA GLU A 73 12.30 0.87 -10.55
C GLU A 73 13.38 1.87 -10.93
N ASP A 74 14.30 1.47 -11.80
CA ASP A 74 15.44 2.26 -12.26
C ASP A 74 15.09 3.20 -13.43
N ASP A 75 13.81 3.28 -13.81
CA ASP A 75 13.38 4.22 -14.83
C ASP A 75 13.40 5.65 -14.25
N GLU A 76 14.37 6.46 -14.68
CA GLU A 76 14.51 7.86 -14.28
C GLU A 76 13.27 8.72 -14.62
N ASN A 77 12.43 8.27 -15.57
CA ASN A 77 11.16 8.90 -15.90
C ASN A 77 9.97 8.39 -15.09
N ARG A 78 10.16 7.45 -14.15
CA ARG A 78 9.11 7.04 -13.21
C ARG A 78 8.86 8.19 -12.24
N GLU A 79 8.02 9.12 -12.67
CA GLU A 79 7.50 10.18 -11.82
C GLU A 79 6.80 9.52 -10.63
N LYS A 80 7.42 9.57 -9.45
CA LYS A 80 6.79 9.28 -8.16
C LYS A 80 5.86 10.44 -7.78
N ASN A 81 5.02 10.85 -8.73
CA ASN A 81 4.20 12.02 -8.61
C ASN A 81 3.01 11.67 -7.73
N THR A 82 3.02 12.22 -6.52
CA THR A 82 1.92 12.07 -5.55
C THR A 82 0.58 12.55 -6.10
N ASN A 83 0.57 13.32 -7.19
CA ASN A 83 -0.65 13.78 -7.85
C ASN A 83 -1.25 12.77 -8.84
N ASP A 84 -0.54 11.69 -9.21
CA ASP A 84 -0.99 10.73 -10.22
C ASP A 84 -1.69 9.51 -9.58
N ILE A 85 -2.65 9.78 -8.69
CA ILE A 85 -3.53 8.75 -8.12
C ILE A 85 -4.84 8.81 -8.92
N SER A 86 -5.24 7.67 -9.48
CA SER A 86 -6.50 7.57 -10.23
C SER A 86 -7.70 7.99 -9.36
N SER A 87 -8.77 8.46 -9.99
CA SER A 87 -9.99 8.81 -9.25
C SER A 87 -10.63 7.60 -8.55
N TRP A 88 -10.44 6.40 -9.10
CA TRP A 88 -10.88 5.16 -8.45
C TRP A 88 -10.06 4.87 -7.20
N ASP A 89 -8.73 4.99 -7.26
CA ASP A 89 -7.84 4.78 -6.12
C ASP A 89 -8.09 5.81 -5.01
N GLN A 90 -8.37 7.07 -5.37
CA GLN A 90 -8.72 8.10 -4.39
C GLN A 90 -9.98 7.73 -3.59
N GLU A 91 -11.01 7.19 -4.25
CA GLU A 91 -12.22 6.74 -3.56
C GLU A 91 -11.99 5.42 -2.80
N PHE A 92 -11.21 4.49 -3.36
CA PHE A 92 -10.84 3.24 -2.70
C PHE A 92 -10.05 3.48 -1.40
N LEU A 93 -9.13 4.43 -1.41
CA LEU A 93 -8.27 4.80 -0.28
C LEU A 93 -8.94 5.80 0.69
N LYS A 94 -10.21 6.15 0.47
CA LYS A 94 -11.00 6.97 1.39
C LYS A 94 -11.48 6.15 2.60
N VAL A 95 -10.51 5.69 3.38
CA VAL A 95 -10.67 4.87 4.58
C VAL A 95 -10.08 5.60 5.79
N ASP A 96 -10.29 5.06 6.99
CA ASP A 96 -9.61 5.56 8.17
C ASP A 96 -8.09 5.26 8.11
N GLN A 97 -7.30 6.00 8.90
CA GLN A 97 -5.84 5.87 8.90
C GLN A 97 -5.37 4.47 9.29
N GLY A 98 -6.05 3.79 10.21
CA GLY A 98 -5.70 2.44 10.63
C GLY A 98 -5.79 1.46 9.47
N THR A 99 -6.92 1.48 8.76
CA THR A 99 -7.11 0.69 7.52
C THR A 99 -6.08 1.04 6.46
N LEU A 100 -5.75 2.33 6.27
CA LEU A 100 -4.73 2.74 5.29
C LEU A 100 -3.34 2.20 5.65
N PHE A 101 -2.94 2.25 6.92
CA PHE A 101 -1.67 1.68 7.37
C PHE A 101 -1.64 0.15 7.24
N GLU A 102 -2.72 -0.55 7.58
CA GLU A 102 -2.80 -1.99 7.37
C GLU A 102 -2.73 -2.36 5.88
N LEU A 103 -3.32 -1.56 4.98
CA LEU A 103 -3.17 -1.73 3.53
C LEU A 103 -1.72 -1.54 3.06
N ILE A 104 -0.99 -0.55 3.59
CA ILE A 104 0.44 -0.36 3.29
C ILE A 104 1.24 -1.61 3.71
N LEU A 105 1.00 -2.10 4.93
CA LEU A 105 1.69 -3.28 5.46
C LEU A 105 1.36 -4.54 4.64
N ALA A 106 0.09 -4.74 4.28
CA ALA A 106 -0.35 -5.85 3.45
C ALA A 106 0.24 -5.78 2.04
N ALA A 107 0.26 -4.60 1.41
CA ALA A 107 0.83 -4.39 0.09
C ALA A 107 2.34 -4.67 0.07
N ASN A 108 3.07 -4.23 1.10
CA ASN A 108 4.49 -4.55 1.25
C ASN A 108 4.71 -6.04 1.52
N TYR A 109 3.91 -6.67 2.38
CA TYR A 109 4.05 -8.09 2.71
C TYR A 109 3.76 -9.01 1.51
N LEU A 110 2.75 -8.67 0.70
CA LEU A 110 2.40 -9.41 -0.53
C LEU A 110 3.22 -8.96 -1.75
N ASP A 111 4.07 -7.95 -1.60
CA ASP A 111 4.83 -7.33 -2.69
C ASP A 111 3.92 -6.97 -3.88
N ILE A 112 2.90 -6.15 -3.60
CA ILE A 112 1.98 -5.56 -4.58
C ILE A 112 2.37 -4.10 -4.75
N LYS A 113 3.37 -3.87 -5.61
CA LYS A 113 4.00 -2.57 -5.83
C LYS A 113 3.02 -1.44 -6.15
N GLY A 114 2.03 -1.68 -7.01
CA GLY A 114 1.04 -0.66 -7.38
C GLY A 114 0.19 -0.21 -6.20
N LEU A 115 -0.28 -1.14 -5.37
CA LEU A 115 -1.03 -0.82 -4.15
C LEU A 115 -0.15 -0.08 -3.14
N LEU A 116 1.12 -0.47 -3.01
CA LEU A 116 2.08 0.21 -2.14
C LEU A 116 2.32 1.66 -2.59
N ASP A 117 2.51 1.89 -3.90
CA ASP A 117 2.72 3.22 -4.45
C ASP A 117 1.52 4.15 -4.18
N VAL A 118 0.30 3.71 -4.51
CA VAL A 118 -0.91 4.56 -4.35
C VAL A 118 -1.22 4.84 -2.89
N THR A 119 -0.99 3.87 -1.99
CA THR A 119 -1.16 4.07 -0.54
C THR A 119 -0.12 5.05 0.02
N CYS A 120 1.15 4.93 -0.41
CA CYS A 120 2.21 5.88 -0.04
C CYS A 120 1.94 7.29 -0.59
N ALA A 121 1.49 7.40 -1.83
CA ALA A 121 1.13 8.66 -2.46
C ALA A 121 -0.05 9.33 -1.72
N SER A 122 -1.04 8.56 -1.28
CA SER A 122 -2.15 9.04 -0.46
C SER A 122 -1.66 9.63 0.87
N VAL A 123 -0.79 8.92 1.60
CA VAL A 123 -0.17 9.43 2.83
C VAL A 123 0.65 10.70 2.58
N ALA A 124 1.42 10.74 1.48
CA ALA A 124 2.19 11.92 1.12
C ALA A 124 1.28 13.14 0.82
N ASN A 125 0.13 12.94 0.16
CA ASN A 125 -0.87 13.99 -0.05
C ASN A 125 -1.50 14.47 1.26
N MET A 126 -1.61 13.62 2.28
CA MET A 126 -2.06 14.05 3.61
C MET A 126 -1.06 14.94 4.35
N ILE A 127 0.22 14.91 3.96
CA ILE A 127 1.32 15.69 4.55
C ILE A 127 1.56 16.98 3.75
N LYS A 128 1.41 16.92 2.42
CA LYS A 128 1.68 18.02 1.49
C LYS A 128 0.94 19.30 1.89
N GLY A 129 1.69 20.39 2.05
CA GLY A 129 1.15 21.72 2.35
C GLY A 129 0.70 21.93 3.80
N LYS A 130 0.88 20.95 4.69
CA LYS A 130 0.59 21.10 6.12
C LYS A 130 1.81 21.56 6.92
N THR A 131 1.57 22.27 8.01
CA THR A 131 2.65 22.62 8.95
C THR A 131 3.08 21.39 9.77
N PRO A 132 4.29 21.40 10.37
CA PRO A 132 4.73 20.33 11.27
C PRO A 132 3.72 20.03 12.40
N GLU A 133 3.07 21.06 12.95
CA GLU A 133 2.07 20.92 14.01
C GLU A 133 0.79 20.26 13.50
N GLU A 134 0.33 20.59 12.29
CA GLU A 134 -0.83 19.96 11.67
C GLU A 134 -0.57 18.50 11.31
N ILE A 135 0.63 18.17 10.81
CA ILE A 135 1.07 16.80 10.56
C ILE A 135 1.06 16.01 11.87
N ARG A 136 1.68 16.56 12.94
CA ARG A 136 1.70 15.93 14.26
C ARG A 136 0.31 15.65 14.80
N ARG A 137 -0.62 16.59 14.66
CA ARG A 137 -2.04 16.37 15.03
C ARG A 137 -2.71 15.31 14.18
N THR A 138 -2.50 15.35 12.86
CA THR A 138 -3.11 14.40 11.91
C THR A 138 -2.70 12.97 12.23
N PHE A 139 -1.42 12.73 12.52
CA PHE A 139 -0.86 11.40 12.77
C PHE A 139 -0.70 11.07 14.27
N ASN A 140 -1.26 11.91 15.15
CA ASN A 140 -1.16 11.76 16.61
C ASN A 140 0.29 11.58 17.12
N ILE A 141 1.23 12.33 16.56
CA ILE A 141 2.65 12.30 16.89
C ILE A 141 2.94 13.33 17.99
N LYS A 142 3.59 12.88 19.06
CA LYS A 142 4.04 13.76 20.15
C LYS A 142 5.24 14.60 19.71
N ASN A 143 5.26 15.89 20.02
CA ASN A 143 6.48 16.70 19.91
C ASN A 143 7.48 16.25 20.98
N ASP A 144 8.62 15.74 20.54
CA ASP A 144 9.73 15.27 21.36
C ASP A 144 10.93 16.23 21.35
N PHE A 145 10.85 17.35 20.61
CA PHE A 145 11.86 18.40 20.62
C PHE A 145 11.69 19.34 21.82
N THR A 146 12.82 19.78 22.37
CA THR A 146 12.86 20.92 23.28
C THR A 146 12.59 22.23 22.52
N PRO A 147 12.14 23.31 23.19
CA PRO A 147 11.94 24.60 22.53
C PRO A 147 13.19 25.13 21.82
N GLN A 148 14.38 24.86 22.37
CA GLN A 148 15.66 25.27 21.79
C GLN A 148 15.98 24.50 20.51
N GLU A 149 15.75 23.19 20.48
CA GLU A 149 15.93 22.35 19.29
C GLU A 149 14.94 22.75 18.19
N GLU A 150 13.69 23.03 18.55
CA GLU A 150 12.67 23.45 17.59
C GLU A 150 13.00 24.81 16.95
N GLU A 151 13.49 25.77 17.74
CA GLU A 151 13.93 27.08 17.24
C GLU A 151 15.16 26.96 16.34
N GLN A 152 16.11 26.09 16.69
CA GLN A 152 17.27 25.82 15.85
C GLN A 152 16.86 25.18 14.52
N ILE A 153 16.01 24.15 14.54
CA ILE A 153 15.51 23.47 13.33
C ILE A 153 14.72 24.44 12.45
N LYS A 154 13.89 25.32 13.04
CA LYS A 154 13.16 26.37 12.29
C LYS A 154 14.15 27.30 11.59
N LYS A 155 15.14 27.82 12.30
CA LYS A 155 16.17 28.70 11.74
C LYS A 155 16.99 28.02 10.63
N GLU A 156 17.35 26.75 10.80
CA GLU A 156 18.07 25.97 9.79
C GLU A 156 17.23 25.69 8.53
N ASN A 157 15.91 25.72 8.63
CA ASN A 157 14.98 25.46 7.52
C ASN A 157 14.28 26.71 6.95
N GLU A 158 14.59 27.93 7.45
CA GLU A 158 14.03 29.20 6.95
C GLU A 158 14.26 29.41 5.43
N TRP A 159 15.29 28.79 4.85
CA TRP A 159 15.55 28.85 3.41
C TRP A 159 14.47 28.17 2.55
N CYS A 160 13.67 27.28 3.13
CA CYS A 160 12.53 26.63 2.46
C CYS A 160 11.28 27.52 2.41
N GLU A 161 11.10 28.44 3.37
CA GLU A 161 9.90 29.28 3.49
C GLU A 161 9.97 30.56 2.63
N ASN A 162 11.17 30.94 2.19
CA ASN A 162 11.42 32.16 1.42
C ASN A 162 11.41 31.96 -0.12
N LYS A 163 10.68 30.96 -0.64
CA LYS A 163 10.54 30.70 -2.08
C LYS A 163 9.13 30.94 -2.60
#